data_AF-A0A254RUV7-F1
#
_entry.id   AF-A0A254RUV7-F1
#
_cell.length_a   1.000
_cell.length_b   1.000
_cell.length_c   1.000
_cell.angle_alpha   90.00
_cell.angle_beta   90.00
_cell.angle_gamma   90.00
#
_symmetry.space_group_name_H-M   'P 1'
#
loop_
_entity.id
_entity.type
_entity.pdbx_description
1 polymer ?
#
loop_
_entity_poly.entity_id
_entity_poly.type
_entity_poly.pdbx_seq_one_letter_code
_entity_poly.pdbx_strand_id
1 'polypeptide(L)'
;MKTKFILFTAFVSLLCACSEDSPSEPKDTFDASVVCPENQRGTFTDERDGQVYKYTTIGNQVWMAENLKFDAPFSLCYDKIEGFCDTFGRFYSLHVDGDFFGLFDQDLVDTICPAGWHVPSLDEWKMLVENMGGEENVGRRLMSSFDFWERYVPGTDDCGFSSKPAGEWLLDGSVFGHFSSYWTSTAKDFETTFMCTFNSTDYFSFNINSPKMTIRCLKD
;
A
#
# COMPACT_ATOMS: atom_id res chain seq x y z
N MET A 1 41.05 77.41 -5.22
CA MET A 1 41.79 76.57 -4.25
C MET A 1 40.82 75.77 -3.41
N LYS A 2 40.78 74.44 -3.61
CA LYS A 2 40.42 73.40 -2.63
C LYS A 2 40.49 72.05 -3.37
N THR A 3 41.63 71.39 -3.20
CA THR A 3 42.00 70.10 -3.78
C THR A 3 41.13 68.99 -3.20
N LYS A 4 40.45 68.19 -4.03
CA LYS A 4 39.76 66.98 -3.60
C LYS A 4 40.69 65.78 -3.80
N PHE A 5 41.10 65.16 -2.70
CA PHE A 5 41.79 63.88 -2.67
C PHE A 5 40.80 62.76 -3.03
N ILE A 6 41.16 61.91 -4.00
CA ILE A 6 40.43 60.69 -4.36
C ILE A 6 41.08 59.54 -3.59
N LEU A 7 40.32 58.91 -2.69
CA LEU A 7 40.73 57.74 -1.93
C LEU A 7 40.30 56.48 -2.73
N PHE A 8 41.26 55.71 -3.23
CA PHE A 8 41.01 54.41 -3.86
C PHE A 8 40.96 53.34 -2.76
N THR A 9 39.77 52.80 -2.47
CA THR A 9 39.60 51.60 -1.65
C THR A 9 39.61 50.36 -2.53
N ALA A 10 40.65 49.54 -2.40
CA ALA A 10 40.76 48.25 -3.05
C ALA A 10 39.81 47.24 -2.38
N PHE A 11 38.83 46.74 -3.14
CA PHE A 11 37.94 45.66 -2.74
C PHE A 11 38.66 44.32 -3.01
N VAL A 12 39.07 43.61 -1.97
CA VAL A 12 39.60 42.24 -2.07
C VAL A 12 38.42 41.29 -1.97
N SER A 13 37.97 40.76 -3.09
CA SER A 13 36.96 39.70 -3.15
C SER A 13 37.61 38.36 -2.81
N LEU A 14 37.32 37.84 -1.60
CA LEU A 14 37.54 36.44 -1.24
C LEU A 14 36.56 35.59 -2.07
N LEU A 15 37.06 34.89 -3.07
CA LEU A 15 36.34 33.82 -3.75
C LEU A 15 36.45 32.56 -2.88
N CYS A 16 35.41 32.28 -2.08
CA CYS A 16 35.19 30.94 -1.55
C CYS A 16 34.82 30.04 -2.72
N ALA A 17 35.75 29.18 -3.14
CA ALA A 17 35.45 28.06 -4.01
C ALA A 17 34.76 26.98 -3.17
N CYS A 18 33.43 26.95 -3.20
CA CYS A 18 32.68 25.77 -2.75
C CYS A 18 32.60 24.81 -3.94
N SER A 19 33.17 23.62 -3.80
CA SER A 19 32.98 22.53 -4.75
C SER A 19 31.50 22.14 -4.71
N GLU A 20 30.81 22.28 -5.85
CA GLU A 20 29.45 21.78 -6.05
C GLU A 20 29.46 20.25 -6.22
N ASP A 21 29.91 19.52 -5.20
CA ASP A 21 29.64 18.08 -5.12
C ASP A 21 28.34 17.90 -4.34
N SER A 22 27.23 18.29 -4.97
CA SER A 22 25.92 17.83 -4.55
C SER A 22 25.89 16.32 -4.78
N PRO A 23 25.60 15.48 -3.76
CA PRO A 23 25.43 14.05 -3.97
C PRO A 23 24.36 13.86 -5.05
N SER A 24 24.72 13.23 -6.16
CA SER A 24 23.75 12.88 -7.19
C SER A 24 22.64 12.06 -6.52
N GLU A 25 21.39 12.50 -6.68
CA GLU A 25 20.20 11.73 -6.28
C GLU A 25 20.38 10.26 -6.68
N PRO A 26 20.11 9.30 -5.78
CA PRO A 26 20.23 7.89 -6.10
C PRO A 26 19.36 7.59 -7.32
N LYS A 27 20.00 7.11 -8.39
CA LYS A 27 19.30 6.78 -9.63
C LYS A 27 18.39 5.59 -9.37
N ASP A 28 17.09 5.81 -9.48
CA ASP A 28 16.09 4.75 -9.49
C ASP A 28 16.38 3.74 -10.60
N THR A 29 16.55 2.47 -10.22
CA THR A 29 16.93 1.36 -11.12
C THR A 29 15.77 0.40 -11.40
N PHE A 30 14.57 0.72 -10.94
CA PHE A 30 13.39 -0.12 -11.11
C PHE A 30 12.99 -0.27 -12.58
N ASP A 31 12.72 -1.51 -12.99
CA ASP A 31 12.19 -1.85 -14.31
C ASP A 31 11.02 -2.83 -14.14
N ALA A 32 9.80 -2.33 -14.35
CA ALA A 32 8.58 -3.13 -14.23
C ALA A 32 8.55 -4.35 -15.17
N SER A 33 9.21 -4.26 -16.33
CA SER A 33 9.26 -5.36 -17.29
C SER A 33 10.09 -6.55 -16.79
N VAL A 34 10.99 -6.31 -15.84
CA VAL A 34 11.81 -7.32 -15.18
C VAL A 34 11.16 -7.79 -13.88
N VAL A 35 10.67 -6.84 -13.06
CA VAL A 35 10.13 -7.13 -11.72
C VAL A 35 8.77 -7.83 -11.78
N CYS A 36 7.91 -7.45 -12.72
CA CYS A 36 6.52 -7.89 -12.77
C CYS A 36 5.99 -7.98 -14.22
N PRO A 37 6.58 -8.88 -15.03
CA PRO A 37 6.31 -8.97 -16.45
C PRO A 37 4.82 -9.31 -16.70
N GLU A 38 4.23 -8.69 -17.73
CA GLU A 38 2.79 -8.79 -18.01
C GLU A 38 2.30 -10.22 -18.25
N ASN A 39 3.17 -11.11 -18.76
CA ASN A 39 2.84 -12.52 -19.00
C ASN A 39 2.75 -13.37 -17.72
N GLN A 40 3.03 -12.80 -16.55
CA GLN A 40 2.86 -13.42 -15.23
C GLN A 40 1.63 -12.89 -14.48
N ARG A 41 0.70 -12.27 -15.21
CA ARG A 41 -0.62 -11.85 -14.73
C ARG A 41 -1.68 -12.83 -15.21
N GLY A 42 -2.79 -12.93 -14.49
CA GLY A 42 -3.88 -13.81 -14.87
C GLY A 42 -5.09 -13.69 -13.96
N THR A 43 -5.94 -14.71 -14.00
CA THR A 43 -7.12 -14.82 -13.15
C THR A 43 -7.23 -16.22 -12.57
N PHE A 44 -7.87 -16.34 -11.42
CA PHE A 44 -8.31 -17.61 -10.86
C PHE A 44 -9.74 -17.45 -10.31
N THR A 45 -10.43 -18.57 -10.08
CA THR A 45 -11.77 -18.59 -9.50
C THR A 45 -11.67 -19.03 -8.05
N ASP A 46 -12.28 -18.28 -7.13
CA ASP A 46 -12.52 -18.72 -5.77
C ASP A 46 -13.67 -19.73 -5.78
N GLU A 47 -13.36 -21.01 -5.53
CA GLU A 47 -14.33 -22.10 -5.56
C GLU A 47 -15.41 -21.97 -4.48
N ARG A 48 -15.21 -21.11 -3.46
CA ARG A 48 -16.16 -20.94 -2.35
C ARG A 48 -17.40 -20.15 -2.75
N ASP A 49 -17.25 -19.19 -3.66
CA ASP A 49 -18.32 -18.27 -4.08
C ASP A 49 -18.41 -18.05 -5.60
N GLY A 50 -17.50 -18.63 -6.39
CA GLY A 50 -17.43 -18.49 -7.84
C GLY A 50 -16.85 -17.14 -8.31
N GLN A 51 -16.32 -16.31 -7.41
CA GLN A 51 -15.74 -15.02 -7.77
C GLN A 51 -14.44 -15.22 -8.52
N VAL A 52 -14.30 -14.52 -9.65
CA VAL A 52 -13.06 -14.51 -10.43
C VAL A 52 -12.21 -13.32 -9.99
N TYR A 53 -11.01 -13.60 -9.51
CA TYR A 53 -10.05 -12.58 -9.11
C TYR A 53 -8.87 -12.54 -10.06
N LYS A 54 -8.36 -11.34 -10.32
CA LYS A 54 -7.07 -11.15 -10.99
C LYS A 54 -5.90 -11.40 -10.04
N TYR A 55 -4.75 -11.76 -10.60
CA TYR A 55 -3.47 -11.82 -9.89
C TYR A 55 -2.32 -11.24 -10.73
N THR A 56 -1.25 -10.84 -10.07
CA THR A 56 0.01 -10.41 -10.66
C THR A 56 1.19 -11.03 -9.91
N THR A 57 2.28 -11.29 -10.61
CA THR A 57 3.53 -11.76 -10.00
C THR A 57 4.49 -10.58 -9.87
N ILE A 58 5.04 -10.37 -8.67
CA ILE A 58 5.99 -9.30 -8.36
C ILE A 58 7.20 -9.95 -7.68
N GLY A 59 8.35 -9.89 -8.34
CA GLY A 59 9.50 -10.70 -7.95
C GLY A 59 9.15 -12.19 -8.01
N ASN A 60 9.15 -12.86 -6.86
CA ASN A 60 8.77 -14.26 -6.70
C ASN A 60 7.40 -14.47 -6.04
N GLN A 61 6.69 -13.39 -5.70
CA GLN A 61 5.41 -13.45 -4.99
C GLN A 61 4.24 -13.30 -5.96
N VAL A 62 3.22 -14.16 -5.85
CA VAL A 62 2.01 -14.10 -6.67
C VAL A 62 0.88 -13.49 -5.83
N TRP A 63 0.59 -12.22 -6.08
CA TRP A 63 -0.38 -11.43 -5.33
C TRP A 63 -1.73 -11.39 -6.04
N MET A 64 -2.83 -11.41 -5.27
CA MET A 64 -4.11 -10.98 -5.82
C MET A 64 -4.00 -9.52 -6.30
N ALA A 65 -4.53 -9.23 -7.48
CA ALA A 65 -4.63 -7.88 -8.03
C ALA A 65 -5.96 -7.19 -7.69
N GLU A 66 -6.78 -7.84 -6.86
CA GLU A 66 -8.01 -7.28 -6.30
C GLU A 66 -8.10 -7.57 -4.79
N ASN A 67 -8.80 -6.71 -4.05
CA ASN A 67 -9.14 -6.98 -2.66
C ASN A 67 -10.16 -8.12 -2.59
N LEU A 68 -10.11 -8.92 -1.53
CA LEU A 68 -11.04 -10.02 -1.31
C LEU A 68 -12.49 -9.51 -1.23
N LYS A 69 -13.40 -10.19 -1.92
CA LYS A 69 -14.85 -9.89 -1.99
C LYS A 69 -15.72 -11.01 -1.37
N PHE A 70 -15.08 -12.04 -0.80
CA PHE A 70 -15.76 -13.18 -0.19
C PHE A 70 -16.65 -12.75 0.98
N ASP A 71 -17.92 -13.16 0.98
CA ASP A 71 -18.86 -12.82 2.04
C ASP A 71 -18.65 -13.71 3.27
N ALA A 72 -17.75 -13.28 4.15
CA ALA A 72 -17.42 -13.95 5.39
C ALA A 72 -18.18 -13.38 6.60
N PRO A 73 -18.32 -14.14 7.70
CA PRO A 73 -18.77 -13.60 8.98
C PRO A 73 -17.99 -12.35 9.36
N PHE A 74 -18.70 -11.35 9.89
CA PHE A 74 -18.14 -10.06 10.33
C PHE A 74 -17.44 -9.24 9.24
N SER A 75 -17.60 -9.63 7.97
CA SER A 75 -17.31 -8.77 6.83
C SER A 75 -18.48 -7.82 6.57
N LEU A 76 -18.22 -6.68 5.95
CA LEU A 76 -19.27 -5.76 5.52
C LEU A 76 -18.94 -5.07 4.21
N CYS A 77 -20.01 -4.66 3.54
CA CYS A 77 -19.94 -3.75 2.42
C CYS A 77 -20.35 -2.34 2.84
N TYR A 78 -19.60 -1.33 2.40
CA TYR A 78 -20.00 0.05 2.65
C TYR A 78 -21.14 0.44 1.72
N ASP A 79 -22.33 0.60 2.29
CA ASP A 79 -23.59 0.80 1.56
C ASP A 79 -23.88 2.24 1.15
N LYS A 80 -23.11 3.22 1.67
CA LYS A 80 -23.27 4.64 1.29
C LYS A 80 -22.68 4.97 -0.08
N ILE A 81 -21.92 4.06 -0.68
CA ILE A 81 -21.36 4.19 -2.03
C ILE A 81 -21.81 2.97 -2.85
N GLU A 82 -22.59 3.22 -3.90
CA GLU A 82 -23.03 2.17 -4.82
C GLU A 82 -21.82 1.48 -5.47
N GLY A 83 -21.82 0.15 -5.51
CA GLY A 83 -20.71 -0.62 -6.09
C GLY A 83 -19.39 -0.56 -5.29
N PHE A 84 -19.43 -0.13 -4.02
CA PHE A 84 -18.22 -0.04 -3.20
C PHE A 84 -17.46 -1.36 -3.16
N CYS A 85 -18.12 -2.49 -2.87
CA CYS A 85 -17.43 -3.77 -2.76
C CYS A 85 -16.95 -4.35 -4.09
N ASP A 86 -17.65 -4.05 -5.18
CA ASP A 86 -17.19 -4.45 -6.51
C ASP A 86 -15.88 -3.75 -6.86
N THR A 87 -15.73 -2.50 -6.40
CA THR A 87 -14.55 -1.67 -6.64
C THR A 87 -13.44 -1.97 -5.63
N PHE A 88 -13.72 -1.83 -4.35
CA PHE A 88 -12.76 -1.79 -3.23
C PHE A 88 -12.67 -3.09 -2.43
N GLY A 89 -13.51 -4.08 -2.69
CA GLY A 89 -13.64 -5.25 -1.83
C GLY A 89 -14.43 -4.96 -0.56
N ARG A 90 -14.43 -5.92 0.37
CA ARG A 90 -15.14 -5.81 1.65
C ARG A 90 -14.19 -5.41 2.77
N PHE A 91 -14.76 -4.88 3.85
CA PHE A 91 -14.04 -4.71 5.12
C PHE A 91 -14.24 -5.96 5.97
N TYR A 92 -13.17 -6.50 6.54
CA TYR A 92 -13.17 -7.71 7.37
C TYR A 92 -12.66 -7.41 8.77
N SER A 93 -13.16 -8.11 9.77
CA SER A 93 -12.47 -8.30 11.05
C SER A 93 -11.92 -9.72 11.09
N LEU A 94 -10.72 -9.87 11.64
CA LEU A 94 -10.06 -11.16 11.86
C LEU A 94 -10.00 -11.51 13.36
N HIS A 95 -10.91 -10.94 14.15
CA HIS A 95 -11.05 -11.21 15.57
C HIS A 95 -12.19 -12.18 15.84
N VAL A 96 -12.10 -12.90 16.96
CA VAL A 96 -13.17 -13.77 17.45
C VAL A 96 -14.46 -12.97 17.59
N ASP A 97 -15.55 -13.49 17.02
CA ASP A 97 -16.87 -12.87 16.97
C ASP A 97 -16.91 -11.45 16.35
N GLY A 98 -15.84 -11.06 15.64
CA GLY A 98 -15.68 -9.71 15.09
C GLY A 98 -15.52 -8.61 16.14
N ASP A 99 -15.20 -8.96 17.39
CA ASP A 99 -14.93 -8.01 18.47
C ASP A 99 -13.52 -7.44 18.32
N PHE A 100 -13.42 -6.13 18.09
CA PHE A 100 -12.12 -5.46 17.90
C PHE A 100 -11.19 -5.56 19.10
N PHE A 101 -11.73 -5.69 20.32
CA PHE A 101 -10.96 -5.90 21.54
C PHE A 101 -10.82 -7.39 21.90
N GLY A 102 -11.34 -8.27 21.03
CA GLY A 102 -11.24 -9.72 21.18
C GLY A 102 -9.87 -10.25 20.80
N LEU A 103 -9.70 -11.55 20.96
CA LEU A 103 -8.51 -12.25 20.48
C LEU A 103 -8.53 -12.34 18.96
N PHE A 104 -7.35 -12.40 18.36
CA PHE A 104 -7.21 -12.73 16.95
C PHE A 104 -7.67 -14.17 16.68
N ASP A 105 -8.50 -14.34 15.65
CA ASP A 105 -9.03 -15.65 15.25
C ASP A 105 -8.09 -16.28 14.21
N GLN A 106 -7.15 -17.09 14.69
CA GLN A 106 -6.16 -17.74 13.82
C GLN A 106 -6.81 -18.67 12.78
N ASP A 107 -7.87 -19.38 13.15
CA ASP A 107 -8.57 -20.28 12.22
C ASP A 107 -9.20 -19.47 11.07
N LEU A 108 -9.79 -18.31 11.38
CA LEU A 108 -10.31 -17.40 10.36
C LEU A 108 -9.19 -16.87 9.46
N VAL A 109 -8.03 -16.50 10.03
CA VAL A 109 -6.89 -15.97 9.27
C VAL A 109 -6.34 -16.98 8.29
N ASP A 110 -6.28 -18.25 8.70
CA ASP A 110 -5.79 -19.35 7.87
C ASP A 110 -6.80 -19.77 6.78
N THR A 111 -8.06 -19.37 6.90
CA THR A 111 -9.15 -19.85 6.02
C THR A 111 -9.90 -18.76 5.24
N ILE A 112 -9.66 -17.48 5.55
CA ILE A 112 -10.37 -16.35 4.92
C ILE A 112 -9.97 -16.16 3.45
N CYS A 113 -8.72 -16.43 3.10
CA CYS A 113 -8.25 -16.48 1.72
C CYS A 113 -8.64 -17.81 1.05
N PRO A 114 -8.82 -17.85 -0.28
CA PRO A 114 -9.15 -19.09 -1.00
C PRO A 114 -8.05 -20.14 -0.83
N ALA A 115 -8.38 -21.42 -1.02
CA ALA A 115 -7.38 -22.49 -0.93
C ALA A 115 -6.17 -22.24 -1.85
N GLY A 116 -4.96 -22.41 -1.31
CA GLY A 116 -3.69 -22.07 -2.00
C GLY A 116 -3.32 -20.59 -1.91
N TRP A 117 -4.05 -19.80 -1.13
CA TRP A 117 -3.78 -18.40 -0.83
C TRP A 117 -3.92 -18.15 0.68
N HIS A 118 -3.16 -17.19 1.20
CA HIS A 118 -3.15 -16.84 2.61
C HIS A 118 -3.18 -15.31 2.82
N VAL A 119 -3.48 -14.90 4.06
CA VAL A 119 -3.31 -13.50 4.49
C VAL A 119 -1.81 -13.24 4.66
N PRO A 120 -1.22 -12.28 3.91
CA PRO A 120 0.23 -12.10 3.91
C PRO A 120 0.75 -11.68 5.29
N SER A 121 1.92 -12.18 5.62
CA SER A 121 2.70 -11.78 6.80
C SER A 121 3.37 -10.41 6.58
N LEU A 122 3.86 -9.84 7.68
CA LEU A 122 4.63 -8.61 7.66
C LEU A 122 5.88 -8.72 6.78
N ASP A 123 6.56 -9.87 6.81
CA ASP A 123 7.79 -10.07 6.03
C ASP A 123 7.50 -10.25 4.53
N GLU A 124 6.36 -10.83 4.17
CA GLU A 124 5.92 -10.87 2.77
C GLU A 124 5.57 -9.49 2.22
N TRP A 125 4.95 -8.63 3.03
CA TRP A 125 4.75 -7.22 2.67
C TRP A 125 6.07 -6.48 2.51
N LYS A 126 7.06 -6.70 3.39
CA LYS A 126 8.40 -6.10 3.24
C LYS A 126 9.09 -6.56 1.95
N MET A 127 8.99 -7.84 1.60
CA MET A 127 9.55 -8.36 0.35
C MET A 127 8.90 -7.70 -0.87
N LEU A 128 7.58 -7.48 -0.84
CA LEU A 128 6.90 -6.72 -1.88
C LEU A 128 7.47 -5.30 -1.99
N VAL A 129 7.63 -4.59 -0.86
CA VAL A 129 8.18 -3.23 -0.82
C VAL A 129 9.59 -3.17 -1.41
N GLU A 130 10.46 -4.13 -1.07
CA GLU A 130 11.80 -4.24 -1.61
C GLU A 130 11.79 -4.44 -3.14
N ASN A 131 10.94 -5.36 -3.64
CA ASN A 131 10.78 -5.58 -5.08
C ASN A 131 10.26 -4.32 -5.81
N MET A 132 9.49 -3.48 -5.11
CA MET A 132 9.00 -2.20 -5.62
C MET A 132 9.99 -1.04 -5.44
N GLY A 133 11.25 -1.32 -5.14
CA GLY A 133 12.31 -0.31 -5.03
C GLY A 133 12.30 0.50 -3.74
N GLY A 134 11.77 -0.08 -2.66
CA GLY A 134 11.81 0.47 -1.31
C GLY A 134 10.62 1.35 -0.92
N GLU A 135 10.61 1.74 0.36
CA GLU A 135 9.50 2.45 1.01
C GLU A 135 9.15 3.79 0.34
N GLU A 136 10.15 4.49 -0.19
CA GLU A 136 9.98 5.79 -0.86
C GLU A 136 9.28 5.70 -2.23
N ASN A 137 9.15 4.50 -2.81
CA ASN A 137 8.57 4.32 -4.15
C ASN A 137 7.34 3.43 -4.16
N VAL A 138 7.22 2.50 -3.20
CA VAL A 138 6.20 1.44 -3.21
C VAL A 138 4.79 2.01 -3.26
N GLY A 139 4.53 3.12 -2.54
CA GLY A 139 3.23 3.77 -2.49
C GLY A 139 2.76 4.19 -3.89
N ARG A 140 3.50 5.07 -4.57
CA ARG A 140 3.13 5.50 -5.93
C ARG A 140 3.05 4.34 -6.92
N ARG A 141 3.93 3.33 -6.83
CA ARG A 141 4.00 2.25 -7.83
C ARG A 141 2.92 1.18 -7.71
N LEU A 142 2.44 0.88 -6.49
CA LEU A 142 1.40 -0.12 -6.27
C LEU A 142 -0.01 0.46 -6.33
N MET A 143 -0.17 1.75 -6.03
CA MET A 143 -1.47 2.40 -6.00
C MET A 143 -2.12 2.43 -7.38
N SER A 144 -3.43 2.15 -7.39
CA SER A 144 -4.27 2.15 -8.58
C SER A 144 -4.14 3.46 -9.36
N SER A 145 -4.08 3.33 -10.68
CA SER A 145 -4.03 4.44 -11.65
C SER A 145 -5.41 5.06 -11.95
N PHE A 146 -6.49 4.49 -11.41
CA PHE A 146 -7.83 5.08 -11.48
C PHE A 146 -7.96 6.28 -10.54
N ASP A 147 -8.63 7.33 -11.03
CA ASP A 147 -9.06 8.46 -10.21
C ASP A 147 -10.42 8.18 -9.56
N PHE A 148 -10.46 8.19 -8.22
CA PHE A 148 -11.66 7.82 -7.45
C PHE A 148 -12.44 9.01 -6.90
N TRP A 149 -11.80 10.16 -6.63
CA TRP A 149 -12.45 11.35 -6.08
C TRP A 149 -11.63 12.61 -6.31
N GLU A 150 -12.29 13.76 -6.20
CA GLU A 150 -11.65 15.07 -6.29
C GLU A 150 -10.50 15.17 -5.28
N ARG A 151 -9.27 15.36 -5.79
CA ARG A 151 -7.99 15.43 -5.04
C ARG A 151 -7.33 14.09 -4.68
N TYR A 152 -7.84 12.96 -5.16
CA TYR A 152 -7.03 11.75 -5.20
C TYR A 152 -5.88 11.93 -6.21
N VAL A 153 -4.68 11.51 -5.85
CA VAL A 153 -3.57 11.41 -6.79
C VAL A 153 -3.48 9.94 -7.20
N PRO A 154 -3.69 9.58 -8.47
CA PRO A 154 -3.50 8.19 -8.88
C PRO A 154 -2.05 7.73 -8.75
N GLY A 155 -1.86 6.45 -8.44
CA GLY A 155 -0.55 5.81 -8.56
C GLY A 155 -0.26 5.44 -10.02
N THR A 156 0.91 4.87 -10.26
CA THR A 156 1.30 4.40 -11.61
C THR A 156 0.87 2.96 -11.87
N ASP A 157 0.59 2.18 -10.82
CA ASP A 157 0.21 0.76 -10.89
C ASP A 157 1.12 -0.07 -11.80
N ASP A 158 2.44 0.14 -11.68
CA ASP A 158 3.46 -0.39 -12.62
C ASP A 158 3.34 -1.91 -12.81
N CYS A 159 2.99 -2.61 -11.73
CA CYS A 159 2.88 -4.06 -11.68
C CYS A 159 1.45 -4.61 -11.80
N GLY A 160 0.45 -3.77 -11.99
CA GLY A 160 -0.96 -4.19 -12.05
C GLY A 160 -1.45 -4.80 -10.73
N PHE A 161 -0.87 -4.37 -9.60
CA PHE A 161 -1.29 -4.78 -8.26
C PHE A 161 -2.63 -4.14 -7.88
N SER A 162 -2.89 -2.94 -8.39
CA SER A 162 -4.11 -2.17 -8.19
C SER A 162 -4.45 -2.02 -6.71
N SER A 163 -3.54 -1.41 -5.94
CA SER A 163 -3.82 -1.06 -4.55
C SER A 163 -4.86 0.06 -4.53
N LYS A 164 -6.05 -0.25 -4.00
CA LYS A 164 -7.20 0.67 -4.02
C LYS A 164 -7.39 1.30 -2.65
N PRO A 165 -7.61 2.62 -2.58
CA PRO A 165 -7.71 3.37 -1.34
C PRO A 165 -9.08 3.22 -0.68
N ALA A 166 -9.42 2.01 -0.22
CA ALA A 166 -10.68 1.71 0.43
C ALA A 166 -10.84 2.42 1.79
N GLY A 167 -9.73 2.83 2.41
CA GLY A 167 -9.70 3.34 3.78
C GLY A 167 -9.86 2.21 4.80
N GLU A 168 -10.37 2.57 5.97
CA GLU A 168 -10.60 1.70 7.12
C GLU A 168 -11.99 1.94 7.68
N TRP A 169 -12.64 0.88 8.15
CA TRP A 169 -13.92 1.01 8.83
C TRP A 169 -13.71 1.11 10.33
N LEU A 170 -14.26 2.17 10.93
CA LEU A 170 -14.11 2.50 12.34
C LEU A 170 -15.28 1.98 13.20
N LEU A 171 -15.08 1.94 14.52
CA LEU A 171 -16.10 1.49 15.48
C LEU A 171 -17.38 2.33 15.47
N ASP A 172 -17.30 3.59 15.05
CA ASP A 172 -18.45 4.50 14.93
C ASP A 172 -19.25 4.30 13.63
N GLY A 173 -18.83 3.34 12.78
CA GLY A 173 -19.46 3.04 11.50
C GLY A 173 -19.10 4.01 10.37
N SER A 174 -18.09 4.86 10.57
CA SER A 174 -17.51 5.69 9.52
C SER A 174 -16.38 4.96 8.77
N VAL A 175 -16.12 5.41 7.54
CA VAL A 175 -14.91 5.04 6.79
C VAL A 175 -13.91 6.17 6.92
N PHE A 176 -12.71 5.86 7.37
CA PHE A 176 -11.61 6.81 7.50
C PHE A 176 -10.54 6.59 6.44
N GLY A 177 -10.01 7.69 5.94
CA GLY A 177 -8.84 7.68 5.09
C GLY A 177 -9.13 7.56 3.60
N HIS A 178 -8.07 7.84 2.85
CA HIS A 178 -8.01 7.86 1.39
C HIS A 178 -6.74 7.12 0.94
N PHE A 179 -6.47 6.01 1.63
CA PHE A 179 -5.30 5.16 1.50
C PHE A 179 -5.76 3.69 1.49
N SER A 180 -4.90 2.79 1.06
CA SER A 180 -5.16 1.35 1.17
C SER A 180 -4.67 0.85 2.52
N SER A 181 -5.49 0.11 3.25
CA SER A 181 -5.08 -0.59 4.48
C SER A 181 -5.41 -2.07 4.39
N TYR A 182 -4.41 -2.88 4.72
CA TYR A 182 -4.43 -4.33 4.57
C TYR A 182 -4.16 -5.03 5.89
N TRP A 183 -4.95 -6.07 6.16
CA TRP A 183 -4.63 -7.04 7.21
C TRP A 183 -3.31 -7.75 6.93
N THR A 184 -2.60 -8.10 8.01
CA THR A 184 -1.49 -9.04 7.97
C THR A 184 -1.77 -10.21 8.91
N SER A 185 -1.16 -11.37 8.64
CA SER A 185 -1.22 -12.54 9.54
C SER A 185 -0.22 -12.43 10.70
N THR A 186 0.61 -11.40 10.74
CA THR A 186 1.61 -11.21 11.80
C THR A 186 1.00 -10.49 13.01
N ALA A 187 0.78 -11.25 14.07
CA ALA A 187 0.37 -10.73 15.37
C ALA A 187 1.43 -9.77 15.96
N LYS A 188 0.97 -8.67 16.54
CA LYS A 188 1.78 -7.79 17.37
C LYS A 188 1.68 -8.19 18.84
N ASP A 189 0.47 -8.56 19.27
CA ASP A 189 0.15 -9.16 20.57
C ASP A 189 -1.08 -10.08 20.42
N PHE A 190 -1.71 -10.46 21.52
CA PHE A 190 -2.86 -11.38 21.48
C PHE A 190 -4.15 -10.76 20.91
N GLU A 191 -4.23 -9.43 20.88
CA GLU A 191 -5.42 -8.67 20.48
C GLU A 191 -5.20 -7.95 19.15
N THR A 192 -3.95 -7.70 18.75
CA THR A 192 -3.64 -6.85 17.59
C THR A 192 -2.65 -7.48 16.62
N THR A 193 -2.77 -7.10 15.35
CA THR A 193 -1.82 -7.42 14.29
C THR A 193 -1.15 -6.16 13.78
N PHE A 194 -0.10 -6.35 12.99
CA PHE A 194 0.32 -5.28 12.09
C PHE A 194 -0.70 -5.11 10.96
N MET A 195 -0.82 -3.88 10.48
CA MET A 195 -1.47 -3.56 9.20
C MET A 195 -0.46 -2.93 8.25
N CYS A 196 -0.66 -3.14 6.95
CA CYS A 196 0.13 -2.54 5.90
C CYS A 196 -0.69 -1.43 5.23
N THR A 197 -0.16 -0.21 5.20
CA THR A 197 -0.84 0.96 4.63
C THR A 197 -0.02 1.59 3.51
N PHE A 198 -0.67 1.93 2.39
CA PHE A 198 -0.07 2.67 1.29
C PHE A 198 -0.93 3.87 0.88
N ASN A 199 -0.29 4.94 0.44
CA ASN A 199 -0.93 5.95 -0.39
C ASN A 199 -0.07 6.28 -1.62
N SER A 200 -0.63 7.05 -2.55
CA SER A 200 0.00 7.40 -3.81
C SER A 200 1.02 8.53 -3.72
N THR A 201 1.14 9.19 -2.57
CA THR A 201 2.13 10.24 -2.29
C THR A 201 3.34 9.66 -1.55
N ASP A 202 3.75 8.46 -1.95
CA ASP A 202 4.92 7.74 -1.41
C ASP A 202 4.86 7.46 0.10
N TYR A 203 3.68 7.41 0.69
CA TYR A 203 3.51 6.95 2.07
C TYR A 203 3.38 5.44 2.10
N PHE A 204 4.23 4.83 2.91
CA PHE A 204 4.17 3.45 3.33
C PHE A 204 4.35 3.38 4.85
N SER A 205 3.61 2.51 5.51
CA SER A 205 3.82 2.27 6.93
C SER A 205 3.27 0.91 7.37
N PHE A 206 3.86 0.41 8.45
CA PHE A 206 3.28 -0.64 9.28
C PHE A 206 2.77 -0.05 10.59
N ASN A 207 1.48 -0.23 10.85
CA ASN A 207 0.82 0.26 12.05
C ASN A 207 0.07 -0.87 12.77
N ILE A 208 -0.63 -0.54 13.85
CA ILE A 208 -1.59 -1.46 14.48
C ILE A 208 -2.85 -1.51 13.62
N ASN A 209 -3.46 -2.68 13.50
CA ASN A 209 -4.71 -2.86 12.79
C ASN A 209 -5.86 -1.97 13.30
N SER A 210 -6.73 -1.62 12.37
CA SER A 210 -8.02 -0.98 12.64
C SER A 210 -9.15 -2.01 12.80
N PRO A 211 -10.36 -1.59 13.23
CA PRO A 211 -11.47 -2.51 13.48
C PRO A 211 -11.85 -3.40 12.31
N LYS A 212 -11.98 -2.82 11.11
CA LYS A 212 -12.10 -3.61 9.89
C LYS A 212 -11.34 -2.96 8.75
N MET A 213 -10.63 -3.79 7.99
CA MET A 213 -9.77 -3.40 6.88
C MET A 213 -9.95 -4.36 5.71
N THR A 214 -9.36 -4.04 4.57
CA THR A 214 -9.41 -4.93 3.41
C THR A 214 -8.38 -6.06 3.52
N ILE A 215 -8.62 -7.16 2.81
CA ILE A 215 -7.68 -8.28 2.71
C ILE A 215 -7.18 -8.38 1.27
N ARG A 216 -5.88 -8.59 1.14
CA ARG A 216 -5.17 -8.78 -0.12
C ARG A 216 -4.36 -10.06 -0.02
N CYS A 217 -4.88 -11.16 -0.55
CA CYS A 217 -4.25 -12.46 -0.36
C CYS A 217 -3.00 -12.64 -1.23
N LEU A 218 -2.07 -13.45 -0.73
CA LEU A 218 -0.87 -13.89 -1.41
C LEU A 218 -0.96 -15.40 -1.63
N LYS A 219 -0.42 -15.90 -2.75
CA LYS A 219 -0.40 -17.33 -3.05
C LYS A 219 0.67 -18.04 -2.23
N ASP A 220 0.38 -19.27 -1.77
CA ASP A 220 1.32 -20.15 -1.07
C ASP A 220 2.55 -20.55 -1.90
#